data_AF-A0A564ZM31-F1
#
_entry.id   AF-A0A564ZM31-F1
#
_cell.length_a   1.000
_cell.length_b   1.000
_cell.length_c   1.000
_cell.angle_alpha   90.00
_cell.angle_beta   90.00
_cell.angle_gamma   90.00
#
_symmetry.space_group_name_H-M   'P 1'
#
loop_
_entity.id
_entity.type
_entity.pdbx_description
1 polymer ?
#
loop_
_entity_poly.entity_id
_entity_poly.type
_entity_poly.pdbx_seq_one_letter_code
_entity_poly.pdbx_strand_id
1 'polypeptide(L)'
;MCKYLRRPAPGGQAPHVNIDTQSALPLTVLTRNDEVRVHHLYHTRRQSMGRFLRKIFAVATTLTIVLAFGPLAPAAVAAQTKEDKAVLDELLDILKDKGHITEDKYQELKTRAKKEGAERLLAGLKDWTPYLKSADGQHKVELHGRLNFDVRSYEGDAKKLDSNRSNVSPTRSDLVTNLLVRRARIGIDATFFKYLDFKVEGDFSEGSSFSLTDGYGELNYWPEFRVRGGQFKVPFSFEELTSSRFIDFVERSVVNNLVPARDVGAMVHGSLLGGSLDYSAGIFNGTGANASDKNDSKDYAGRLLVRPFKGLDVPLLQKLHIAGHMTYGDQDKADSLRGRTDARFEFFPRVPTQGDRVRYGFEVVHAYGPFGLYGEYVKTREERNGLGTGGTDLDDVEGRGWYVASTWLLTGEEKVHGKAPKVKNNFDPRTGRWGALELAARFAQLDFISDDPLASPGENGVDALTVGFNWYLSPNVRLMFNYVNNWYDNKKMTAVKGDETSWEILSRLAVWF
;
A
#
# COMPACT_ATOMS: atom_id res chain seq x y z
N MET A 1 -48.41 -2.39 -67.80
CA MET A 1 -49.00 -2.16 -69.14
C MET A 1 -50.18 -1.21 -68.96
N CYS A 2 -50.25 -0.10 -69.72
CA CYS A 2 -51.40 0.82 -70.01
C CYS A 2 -52.54 1.11 -68.99
N LYS A 3 -53.19 2.30 -68.91
CA LYS A 3 -52.91 3.70 -69.34
C LYS A 3 -54.13 4.60 -68.94
N TYR A 4 -53.92 5.78 -68.32
CA TYR A 4 -54.64 7.08 -68.48
C TYR A 4 -56.19 7.15 -68.23
N LEU A 5 -56.85 8.28 -67.92
CA LEU A 5 -56.77 9.71 -68.33
C LEU A 5 -57.18 10.67 -67.16
N ARG A 6 -56.45 11.77 -66.85
CA ARG A 6 -56.67 13.23 -67.20
C ARG A 6 -57.97 13.87 -66.65
N ARG A 7 -58.09 15.16 -66.23
CA ARG A 7 -57.28 16.41 -65.97
C ARG A 7 -58.27 17.51 -65.42
N PRO A 8 -57.93 18.81 -65.15
CA PRO A 8 -56.65 19.55 -64.98
C PRO A 8 -56.57 20.43 -63.69
N ALA A 9 -55.45 21.19 -63.52
CA ALA A 9 -55.24 22.27 -62.53
C ALA A 9 -55.23 23.67 -63.21
N PRO A 10 -54.89 24.81 -62.54
CA PRO A 10 -53.47 25.25 -62.52
C PRO A 10 -52.96 26.18 -61.36
N GLY A 11 -51.62 26.25 -61.21
CA GLY A 11 -50.80 27.31 -60.55
C GLY A 11 -50.63 27.20 -59.02
N GLY A 12 -49.47 27.43 -58.35
CA GLY A 12 -48.07 27.80 -58.68
C GLY A 12 -47.34 28.18 -57.35
N GLN A 13 -46.01 28.30 -57.15
CA GLN A 13 -44.77 28.17 -57.93
C GLN A 13 -43.61 27.66 -57.01
N ALA A 14 -42.34 27.66 -57.47
CA ALA A 14 -41.09 27.32 -56.73
C ALA A 14 -39.88 28.07 -57.42
N PRO A 15 -38.54 27.83 -57.19
CA PRO A 15 -37.81 26.88 -56.31
C PRO A 15 -36.39 27.32 -55.74
N HIS A 16 -35.66 26.40 -55.06
CA HIS A 16 -34.17 26.22 -54.86
C HIS A 16 -33.26 27.41 -54.36
N VAL A 17 -32.03 27.29 -53.82
CA VAL A 17 -30.80 26.45 -54.06
C VAL A 17 -29.91 26.28 -52.79
N ASN A 18 -28.93 25.36 -52.83
CA ASN A 18 -27.89 24.93 -51.84
C ASN A 18 -26.73 25.92 -51.51
N ILE A 19 -25.94 25.60 -50.46
CA ILE A 19 -24.44 25.45 -50.35
C ILE A 19 -23.86 25.80 -48.94
N ASP A 20 -22.85 25.03 -48.52
CA ASP A 20 -21.98 25.11 -47.31
C ASP A 20 -21.35 26.48 -46.95
N THR A 21 -21.02 26.69 -45.66
CA THR A 21 -19.66 27.11 -45.21
C THR A 21 -19.46 27.08 -43.67
N GLN A 22 -18.18 27.10 -43.25
CA GLN A 22 -17.69 26.87 -41.88
C GLN A 22 -17.64 28.12 -40.97
N SER A 23 -17.32 27.86 -39.68
CA SER A 23 -16.44 28.64 -38.78
C SER A 23 -17.04 29.53 -37.66
N ALA A 24 -16.72 29.09 -36.44
CA ALA A 24 -16.41 29.72 -35.15
C ALA A 24 -16.37 31.26 -34.95
N LEU A 25 -16.28 31.62 -33.64
CA LEU A 25 -15.85 32.89 -32.98
C LEU A 25 -17.00 33.79 -32.43
N PRO A 26 -16.74 34.68 -31.43
CA PRO A 26 -15.77 34.61 -30.33
C PRO A 26 -16.28 35.12 -28.96
N LEU A 27 -15.31 35.33 -28.05
CA LEU A 27 -15.38 35.63 -26.62
C LEU A 27 -15.30 37.15 -26.28
N THR A 28 -15.99 37.58 -25.21
CA THR A 28 -15.60 38.63 -24.21
C THR A 28 -15.65 40.16 -24.55
N VAL A 29 -16.07 40.98 -23.54
CA VAL A 29 -15.33 42.12 -22.88
C VAL A 29 -16.27 43.25 -22.36
N LEU A 30 -16.25 43.52 -21.04
CA LEU A 30 -16.53 44.77 -20.23
C LEU A 30 -17.79 45.65 -20.56
N THR A 31 -18.55 46.28 -19.65
CA THR A 31 -18.29 47.15 -18.46
C THR A 31 -19.56 47.22 -17.56
N ARG A 32 -19.51 47.24 -16.20
CA ARG A 32 -19.30 48.34 -15.21
C ARG A 32 -20.58 49.15 -14.80
N ASN A 33 -20.77 49.34 -13.48
CA ASN A 33 -21.78 50.14 -12.72
C ASN A 33 -23.22 49.57 -12.72
N ASP A 34 -23.94 49.45 -11.59
CA ASP A 34 -24.37 50.54 -10.67
C ASP A 34 -24.32 50.22 -9.14
N GLU A 35 -24.47 51.29 -8.34
CA GLU A 35 -24.57 51.34 -6.87
C GLU A 35 -26.00 50.93 -6.38
N VAL A 36 -26.37 50.68 -5.11
CA VAL A 36 -26.24 51.48 -3.87
C VAL A 36 -26.47 50.60 -2.60
N ARG A 37 -25.92 51.07 -1.47
CA ARG A 37 -26.06 50.66 -0.03
C ARG A 37 -27.46 50.16 0.38
N VAL A 38 -27.62 49.05 1.12
CA VAL A 38 -27.27 48.77 2.54
C VAL A 38 -28.06 49.58 3.57
N HIS A 39 -28.92 48.91 4.36
CA HIS A 39 -29.25 49.30 5.74
C HIS A 39 -29.62 48.10 6.64
N HIS A 40 -29.16 48.18 7.90
CA HIS A 40 -29.37 47.33 9.09
C HIS A 40 -30.28 46.08 9.08
N LEU A 41 -29.75 44.98 9.63
CA LEU A 41 -30.04 44.53 11.01
C LEU A 41 -28.97 43.52 11.50
N TYR A 42 -28.34 43.79 12.65
CA TYR A 42 -27.30 42.94 13.27
C TYR A 42 -27.47 42.97 14.79
N HIS A 43 -27.73 41.81 15.42
CA HIS A 43 -27.61 41.45 16.86
C HIS A 43 -28.49 40.20 17.12
N THR A 44 -28.16 39.15 17.88
CA THR A 44 -26.89 38.69 18.49
C THR A 44 -26.98 37.18 18.78
N ARG A 45 -26.02 36.33 18.36
CA ARG A 45 -25.66 35.04 19.05
C ARG A 45 -24.51 34.28 18.37
N ARG A 46 -23.24 34.63 18.67
CA ARG A 46 -22.10 33.70 18.49
C ARG A 46 -20.83 34.15 19.24
N GLN A 47 -20.79 33.96 20.56
CA GLN A 47 -19.53 34.01 21.34
C GLN A 47 -19.48 32.90 22.40
N SER A 48 -18.91 31.76 22.02
CA SER A 48 -18.39 30.75 22.96
C SER A 48 -17.29 29.86 22.34
N MET A 49 -17.34 29.61 21.02
CA MET A 49 -16.39 28.69 20.34
C MET A 49 -15.05 29.31 19.87
N GLY A 50 -14.85 30.62 20.02
CA GLY A 50 -13.78 31.35 19.32
C GLY A 50 -12.39 31.38 19.99
N ARG A 51 -12.26 30.92 21.25
CA ARG A 51 -11.01 31.06 22.03
C ARG A 51 -10.17 29.79 22.13
N PHE A 52 -10.74 28.61 21.83
CA PHE A 52 -10.03 27.33 21.91
C PHE A 52 -9.18 27.08 20.65
N LEU A 53 -9.75 27.30 19.46
CA LEU A 53 -9.10 27.03 18.17
C LEU A 53 -7.90 27.95 17.86
N ARG A 54 -7.83 29.15 18.45
CA ARG A 54 -6.70 30.08 18.23
C ARG A 54 -5.41 29.69 18.94
N LYS A 55 -5.42 28.75 19.90
CA LYS A 55 -4.19 28.25 20.55
C LYS A 55 -3.51 27.10 19.80
N ILE A 56 -4.24 26.36 18.97
CA ILE A 56 -3.69 25.23 18.19
C ILE A 56 -2.97 25.73 16.93
N PHE A 57 -3.45 26.82 16.31
CA PHE A 57 -2.87 27.37 15.08
C PHE A 57 -1.60 28.22 15.26
N ALA A 58 -1.13 28.46 16.49
CA ALA A 58 0.02 29.31 16.77
C ALA A 58 1.38 28.56 16.83
N VAL A 59 1.39 27.24 16.61
CA VAL A 59 2.60 26.39 16.68
C VAL A 59 3.11 25.99 15.28
N ALA A 60 2.41 26.37 14.21
CA ALA A 60 2.69 25.90 12.85
C ALA A 60 3.60 26.83 12.00
N THR A 61 4.17 27.89 12.57
CA THR A 61 4.87 28.95 11.80
C THR A 61 6.35 29.12 12.18
N THR A 62 7.11 28.02 12.18
CA THR A 62 8.59 28.05 12.16
C THR A 62 9.15 26.72 11.62
N LEU A 63 8.86 26.42 10.35
CA LEU A 63 9.50 25.31 9.63
C LEU A 63 10.03 25.80 8.28
N THR A 64 11.08 26.63 8.34
CA THR A 64 11.74 27.18 7.15
C THR A 64 12.87 26.27 6.69
N ILE A 65 12.73 25.81 5.44
CA ILE A 65 13.66 25.06 4.59
C ILE A 65 15.16 25.30 4.86
N VAL A 66 15.90 24.22 5.09
CA VAL A 66 17.29 24.07 4.59
C VAL A 66 17.51 22.60 4.15
N LEU A 67 17.71 22.39 2.84
CA LEU A 67 18.19 21.15 2.24
C LEU A 67 19.26 21.49 1.20
N ALA A 68 20.54 21.49 1.59
CA ALA A 68 21.69 21.47 0.68
C ALA A 68 22.97 21.04 1.43
N PHE A 69 23.67 20.04 0.85
CA PHE A 69 25.08 19.62 1.00
C PHE A 69 25.94 20.10 2.20
N GLY A 70 26.56 19.13 2.92
CA GLY A 70 27.52 19.35 4.04
C GLY A 70 28.98 19.61 3.62
N PRO A 71 30.03 19.38 4.47
CA PRO A 71 30.09 18.50 5.64
C PRO A 71 30.76 19.08 6.93
N LEU A 72 31.01 18.20 7.93
CA LEU A 72 31.89 18.31 9.13
C LEU A 72 31.41 19.11 10.38
N ALA A 73 30.72 18.38 11.28
CA ALA A 73 31.07 18.05 12.69
C ALA A 73 31.85 19.03 13.63
N PRO A 74 31.80 18.88 14.98
CA PRO A 74 30.79 18.23 15.85
C PRO A 74 30.42 19.05 17.13
N ALA A 75 29.23 18.82 17.70
CA ALA A 75 28.96 19.10 19.13
C ALA A 75 27.79 18.27 19.69
N ALA A 76 27.87 17.93 20.98
CA ALA A 76 26.84 17.24 21.78
C ALA A 76 25.44 17.91 21.68
N VAL A 77 24.30 17.23 21.88
CA VAL A 77 24.03 16.19 22.89
C VAL A 77 23.15 15.08 22.33
N ALA A 78 23.66 13.84 22.34
CA ALA A 78 22.89 12.62 22.15
C ALA A 78 23.34 11.59 23.21
N ALA A 79 22.99 11.86 24.47
CA ALA A 79 23.26 10.93 25.56
C ALA A 79 22.42 9.65 25.38
N GLN A 80 23.07 8.50 25.55
CA GLN A 80 22.46 7.19 25.45
C GLN A 80 21.32 7.04 26.47
N THR A 81 20.29 6.28 26.11
CA THR A 81 19.41 5.62 27.09
C THR A 81 19.15 4.19 26.61
N LYS A 82 20.06 3.29 27.01
CA LYS A 82 19.67 1.91 27.33
C LYS A 82 18.98 1.93 28.71
N GLU A 83 18.47 0.78 29.12
CA GLU A 83 17.76 0.60 30.39
C GLU A 83 18.66 0.86 31.59
N ASP A 84 18.58 2.07 32.14
CA ASP A 84 19.13 2.42 33.44
C ASP A 84 17.99 2.91 34.35
N LYS A 85 18.12 2.69 35.67
CA LYS A 85 17.41 3.54 36.64
C LYS A 85 17.73 4.98 36.26
N ALA A 86 16.75 5.89 36.31
CA ALA A 86 17.01 7.27 35.92
C ALA A 86 18.19 7.80 36.76
N VAL A 87 19.15 8.50 36.14
CA VAL A 87 20.33 9.08 36.84
C VAL A 87 19.90 9.90 38.07
N LEU A 88 18.68 10.45 38.06
CA LEU A 88 18.04 11.10 39.19
C LEU A 88 17.71 10.18 40.38
N ASP A 89 17.22 8.95 40.15
CA ASP A 89 17.02 7.95 41.22
C ASP A 89 18.36 7.57 41.86
N GLU A 90 19.41 7.35 41.04
CA GLU A 90 20.76 7.04 41.52
C GLU A 90 21.39 8.21 42.29
N LEU A 91 21.20 9.45 41.81
CA LEU A 91 21.62 10.66 42.52
C LEU A 91 20.89 10.83 43.86
N LEU A 92 19.57 10.55 43.91
CA LEU A 92 18.77 10.61 45.13
C LEU A 92 19.20 9.52 46.12
N ASP A 93 19.49 8.30 45.65
CA ASP A 93 20.03 7.20 46.46
C ASP A 93 21.39 7.63 47.07
N ILE A 94 22.32 8.17 46.27
CA ILE A 94 23.63 8.68 46.75
C ILE A 94 23.48 9.82 47.77
N LEU A 95 22.56 10.76 47.55
CA LEU A 95 22.35 11.90 48.46
C LEU A 95 21.76 11.45 49.80
N LYS A 96 20.90 10.43 49.79
CA LYS A 96 20.34 9.79 50.98
C LYS A 96 21.43 9.03 51.76
N ASP A 97 22.20 8.18 51.08
CA ASP A 97 23.24 7.36 51.70
C ASP A 97 24.38 8.20 52.31
N LYS A 98 24.66 9.37 51.75
CA LYS A 98 25.60 10.36 52.32
C LYS A 98 25.00 11.25 53.41
N GLY A 99 23.73 11.08 53.77
CA GLY A 99 23.05 11.87 54.80
C GLY A 99 22.81 13.33 54.42
N HIS A 100 22.89 13.69 53.14
CA HIS A 100 22.63 15.06 52.67
C HIS A 100 21.13 15.39 52.57
N ILE A 101 20.26 14.37 52.57
CA ILE A 101 18.79 14.51 52.61
C ILE A 101 18.20 13.49 53.61
N THR A 102 17.07 13.84 54.22
CA THR A 102 16.32 12.93 55.11
C THR A 102 15.45 11.94 54.31
N GLU A 103 14.99 10.86 54.94
CA GLU A 103 14.06 9.90 54.32
C GLU A 103 12.81 10.59 53.77
N ASP A 104 12.16 11.45 54.56
CA ASP A 104 10.97 12.19 54.14
C ASP A 104 11.25 13.05 52.90
N LYS A 105 12.42 13.72 52.86
CA LYS A 105 12.81 14.54 51.72
C LYS A 105 13.16 13.70 50.49
N TYR A 106 13.75 12.53 50.68
CA TYR A 106 13.98 11.56 49.61
C TYR A 106 12.64 11.08 49.01
N GLN A 107 11.66 10.68 49.85
CA GLN A 107 10.34 10.24 49.38
C GLN A 107 9.55 11.38 48.71
N GLU A 108 9.61 12.61 49.24
CA GLU A 108 9.03 13.80 48.61
C GLU A 108 9.63 14.06 47.23
N LEU A 109 10.96 14.11 47.13
CA LEU A 109 11.67 14.35 45.87
C LEU A 109 11.44 13.23 44.85
N LYS A 110 11.37 11.96 45.29
CA LYS A 110 11.09 10.81 44.42
C LYS A 110 9.64 10.82 43.91
N THR A 111 8.69 11.22 44.76
CA THR A 111 7.28 11.40 44.38
C THR A 111 7.12 12.57 43.40
N ARG A 112 7.80 13.69 43.67
CA ARG A 112 7.83 14.86 42.80
C ARG A 112 8.49 14.57 41.46
N ALA A 113 9.62 13.89 41.44
CA ALA A 113 10.32 13.44 40.25
C ALA A 113 9.47 12.48 39.40
N LYS A 114 8.70 11.57 40.03
CA LYS A 114 7.71 10.75 39.31
C LYS A 114 6.60 11.58 38.70
N LYS A 115 6.10 12.61 39.39
CA LYS A 115 5.02 13.47 38.89
C LYS A 115 5.49 14.38 37.75
N GLU A 116 6.56 15.14 37.96
CA GLU A 116 7.19 16.01 36.94
C GLU A 116 7.75 15.18 35.78
N GLY A 117 8.18 13.95 36.05
CA GLY A 117 8.59 12.96 35.06
C GLY A 117 7.41 12.46 34.20
N ALA A 118 6.29 12.04 34.80
CA ALA A 118 5.14 11.53 34.06
C ALA A 118 4.55 12.56 33.08
N GLU A 119 4.54 13.85 33.46
CA GLU A 119 4.06 14.94 32.61
C GLU A 119 5.04 15.35 31.50
N ARG A 120 6.27 14.79 31.47
CA ARG A 120 7.32 15.17 30.51
C ARG A 120 7.16 14.45 29.16
N LEU A 121 7.15 15.24 28.09
CA LEU A 121 7.34 14.76 26.73
C LEU A 121 8.83 14.63 26.39
N LEU A 122 9.19 13.52 25.75
CA LEU A 122 10.51 13.20 25.23
C LEU A 122 10.45 13.14 23.71
N ALA A 123 11.29 13.93 23.04
CA ALA A 123 11.47 13.89 21.59
C ALA A 123 12.77 13.15 21.24
N GLY A 124 12.84 12.54 20.06
CA GLY A 124 14.07 11.95 19.57
C GLY A 124 13.98 11.47 18.12
N LEU A 125 15.10 10.92 17.65
CA LEU A 125 15.25 10.34 16.33
C LEU A 125 15.83 8.92 16.50
N LYS A 126 15.16 7.91 15.95
CA LYS A 126 15.64 6.52 15.96
C LYS A 126 15.54 5.96 14.57
N ASP A 127 16.65 5.46 14.00
CA ASP A 127 16.68 4.89 12.65
C ASP A 127 16.01 5.83 11.63
N TRP A 128 16.33 7.12 11.74
CA TRP A 128 15.73 8.28 11.05
C TRP A 128 14.25 8.58 11.34
N THR A 129 13.50 7.72 12.02
CA THR A 129 12.13 7.97 12.49
C THR A 129 12.09 9.02 13.61
N PRO A 130 11.47 10.20 13.42
CA PRO A 130 11.24 11.15 14.49
C PRO A 130 10.10 10.66 15.39
N TYR A 131 10.28 10.76 16.70
CA TYR A 131 9.26 10.36 17.68
C TYR A 131 9.05 11.40 18.78
N LEU A 132 7.83 11.41 19.31
CA LEU A 132 7.45 12.02 20.58
C LEU A 132 6.89 10.91 21.48
N LYS A 133 7.30 10.84 22.74
CA LYS A 133 6.74 9.91 23.73
C LYS A 133 6.57 10.59 25.09
N SER A 134 5.56 10.21 25.87
CA SER A 134 5.53 10.56 27.30
C SER A 134 6.59 9.75 28.04
N ALA A 135 7.19 10.32 29.09
CA ALA A 135 8.26 9.63 29.82
C ALA A 135 7.76 8.46 30.70
N ASP A 136 6.46 8.40 31.01
CA ASP A 136 5.80 7.22 31.60
C ASP A 136 5.49 6.09 30.58
N GLY A 137 5.78 6.34 29.31
CA GLY A 137 5.56 5.43 28.19
C GLY A 137 4.08 5.18 27.86
N GLN A 138 3.13 5.94 28.40
CA GLN A 138 1.70 5.80 28.09
C GLN A 138 1.36 6.24 26.67
N HIS A 139 2.08 7.25 26.15
CA HIS A 139 1.80 7.89 24.88
C HIS A 139 3.03 7.88 23.98
N LYS A 140 2.83 7.62 22.69
CA LYS A 140 3.86 7.63 21.66
C LYS A 140 3.28 8.11 20.33
N VAL A 141 4.03 8.91 19.59
CA VAL A 141 3.73 9.33 18.22
C VAL A 141 5.02 9.21 17.41
N GLU A 142 4.97 8.52 16.28
CA GLU A 142 6.08 8.35 15.34
C GLU A 142 5.67 8.89 13.97
N LEU A 143 6.52 9.72 13.38
CA LEU A 143 6.40 10.15 12.00
C LEU A 143 7.25 9.22 11.13
N HIS A 144 6.64 8.58 10.13
CA HIS A 144 7.36 7.69 9.22
C HIS A 144 7.15 8.13 7.77
N GLY A 145 8.04 7.70 6.88
CA GLY A 145 7.93 8.02 5.45
C GLY A 145 8.66 7.04 4.56
N ARG A 146 8.31 7.03 3.27
CA ARG A 146 9.05 6.27 2.25
C ARG A 146 9.01 6.96 0.89
N LEU A 147 10.15 7.00 0.23
CA LEU A 147 10.31 7.43 -1.16
C LEU A 147 10.87 6.26 -1.96
N ASN A 148 10.17 5.90 -3.04
CA ASN A 148 10.63 4.90 -4.00
C ASN A 148 10.79 5.57 -5.37
N PHE A 149 12.02 5.73 -5.82
CA PHE A 149 12.35 6.18 -7.17
C PHE A 149 12.66 4.95 -8.02
N ASP A 150 11.83 4.68 -9.02
CA ASP A 150 12.00 3.53 -9.92
C ASP A 150 12.53 4.00 -11.28
N VAL A 151 13.44 3.22 -11.85
CA VAL A 151 13.73 3.22 -13.30
C VAL A 151 13.19 1.90 -13.85
N ARG A 152 12.39 1.97 -14.92
CA ARG A 152 11.86 0.78 -15.59
C ARG A 152 12.18 0.83 -17.06
N SER A 153 12.77 -0.25 -17.56
CA SER A 153 13.04 -0.50 -18.97
C SER A 153 12.38 -1.81 -19.37
N TYR A 154 12.06 -1.95 -20.65
CA TYR A 154 11.27 -3.04 -21.19
C TYR A 154 11.83 -3.44 -22.54
N GLU A 155 11.43 -4.61 -23.03
CA GLU A 155 11.74 -5.05 -24.37
C GLU A 155 11.27 -4.05 -25.45
N GLY A 156 12.00 -4.01 -26.57
CA GLY A 156 11.63 -3.23 -27.74
C GLY A 156 10.25 -3.63 -28.25
N ASP A 157 9.47 -2.64 -28.71
CA ASP A 157 8.08 -2.80 -29.15
C ASP A 157 7.09 -3.39 -28.12
N ALA A 158 7.50 -3.60 -26.86
CA ALA A 158 6.60 -3.99 -25.79
C ALA A 158 5.52 -2.92 -25.61
N LYS A 159 4.25 -3.30 -25.70
CA LYS A 159 3.13 -2.37 -25.62
C LYS A 159 2.53 -2.35 -24.22
N LYS A 160 2.02 -1.20 -23.81
CA LYS A 160 1.06 -1.11 -22.71
C LYS A 160 -0.31 -1.49 -23.27
N LEU A 161 -0.93 -2.53 -22.71
CA LEU A 161 -2.36 -2.77 -22.85
C LEU A 161 -3.03 -2.24 -21.58
N ASP A 162 -3.99 -1.34 -21.72
CA ASP A 162 -4.82 -0.85 -20.63
C ASP A 162 -6.26 -0.88 -21.15
N SER A 163 -7.01 -1.92 -20.80
CA SER A 163 -8.42 -2.01 -21.15
C SER A 163 -9.20 -1.03 -20.27
N ASN A 164 -9.62 0.09 -20.86
CA ASN A 164 -10.67 0.91 -20.28
C ASN A 164 -12.00 0.46 -20.86
N ARG A 165 -13.03 0.36 -20.01
CA ARG A 165 -14.36 -0.27 -20.27
C ARG A 165 -15.12 0.27 -21.49
N SER A 166 -14.66 1.39 -22.08
CA SER A 166 -15.24 2.09 -23.22
C SER A 166 -14.68 1.71 -24.60
N ASN A 167 -13.52 1.04 -24.69
CA ASN A 167 -12.76 0.96 -25.94
C ASN A 167 -12.77 -0.44 -26.58
N VAL A 168 -13.51 -0.58 -27.68
CA VAL A 168 -13.56 -1.80 -28.53
C VAL A 168 -12.21 -2.09 -29.22
N SER A 169 -11.26 -1.16 -29.16
CA SER A 169 -9.87 -1.36 -29.62
C SER A 169 -8.90 -0.92 -28.52
N PRO A 170 -8.08 -1.83 -27.96
CA PRO A 170 -7.10 -1.46 -26.95
C PRO A 170 -6.09 -0.45 -27.51
N THR A 171 -5.94 0.70 -26.84
CA THR A 171 -4.91 1.68 -27.18
C THR A 171 -3.55 1.14 -26.79
N ARG A 172 -2.89 0.44 -27.71
CA ARG A 172 -1.50 -0.02 -27.59
C ARG A 172 -0.55 1.17 -27.75
N SER A 173 -0.14 1.77 -26.66
CA SER A 173 1.03 2.68 -26.63
C SER A 173 2.29 1.87 -26.36
N ASP A 174 3.42 2.28 -26.92
CA ASP A 174 4.72 1.71 -26.54
C ASP A 174 5.04 1.92 -25.05
N LEU A 175 5.59 0.89 -24.42
CA LEU A 175 6.23 0.99 -23.12
C LEU A 175 7.60 1.66 -23.32
N VAL A 176 7.68 2.93 -22.96
CA VAL A 176 8.94 3.67 -22.95
C VAL A 176 9.67 3.50 -21.62
N THR A 177 11.01 3.57 -21.65
CA THR A 177 11.81 3.57 -20.42
C THR A 177 11.46 4.79 -19.58
N ASN A 178 11.04 4.58 -18.33
CA ASN A 178 10.49 5.61 -17.47
C ASN A 178 11.25 5.72 -16.15
N LEU A 179 11.49 6.96 -15.71
CA LEU A 179 11.88 7.31 -14.36
C LEU A 179 10.63 7.81 -13.64
N LEU A 180 10.26 7.21 -12.51
CA LEU A 180 9.01 7.58 -11.80
C LEU A 180 9.14 7.53 -10.27
N VAL A 181 8.34 8.35 -9.59
CA VAL A 181 8.15 8.26 -8.13
C VAL A 181 7.07 7.23 -7.83
N ARG A 182 7.48 5.98 -7.65
CA ARG A 182 6.58 4.82 -7.49
C ARG A 182 5.75 4.85 -6.20
N ARG A 183 6.28 5.49 -5.15
CA ARG A 183 5.63 5.76 -3.86
C ARG A 183 6.25 7.01 -3.26
N ALA A 184 5.43 7.91 -2.74
CA ALA A 184 5.87 9.03 -1.92
C ALA A 184 4.94 9.13 -0.71
N ARG A 185 5.28 8.42 0.37
CA ARG A 185 4.39 8.30 1.53
C ARG A 185 4.93 9.00 2.75
N ILE A 186 4.00 9.56 3.50
CA ILE A 186 4.19 10.07 4.84
C ILE A 186 3.03 9.57 5.70
N GLY A 187 3.32 9.24 6.95
CA GLY A 187 2.29 8.81 7.88
C GLY A 187 2.70 8.95 9.34
N ILE A 188 1.70 8.83 10.20
CA ILE A 188 1.82 8.92 11.65
C ILE A 188 1.29 7.61 12.22
N ASP A 189 2.12 6.96 13.04
CA ASP A 189 1.71 5.91 13.97
C ASP A 189 1.62 6.53 15.37
N ALA A 190 0.54 6.29 16.11
CA ALA A 190 0.35 6.81 17.45
C ALA A 190 -0.27 5.78 18.40
N THR A 191 0.27 5.68 19.61
CA THR A 191 -0.24 4.83 20.69
C THR A 191 -0.62 5.71 21.87
N PHE A 192 -1.82 5.51 22.42
CA PHE A 192 -2.28 6.17 23.65
C PHE A 192 -2.66 5.14 24.72
N PHE A 193 -2.34 5.44 25.98
CA PHE A 193 -2.55 4.57 27.13
C PHE A 193 -1.93 3.16 27.01
N LYS A 194 -0.93 2.99 26.12
CA LYS A 194 -0.31 1.70 25.72
C LYS A 194 -1.18 0.72 24.92
N TYR A 195 -2.47 0.97 24.75
CA TYR A 195 -3.41 0.01 24.12
C TYR A 195 -4.38 0.61 23.09
N LEU A 196 -4.36 1.92 22.83
CA LEU A 196 -5.11 2.54 21.73
C LEU A 196 -4.14 2.97 20.63
N ASP A 197 -4.03 2.15 19.60
CA ASP A 197 -3.16 2.38 18.45
C ASP A 197 -3.93 3.06 17.31
N PHE A 198 -3.30 4.00 16.62
CA PHE A 198 -3.85 4.72 15.47
C PHE A 198 -2.80 4.83 14.38
N LYS A 199 -3.23 4.70 13.13
CA LYS A 199 -2.37 4.89 11.96
C LYS A 199 -3.07 5.74 10.90
N VAL A 200 -2.34 6.70 10.33
CA VAL A 200 -2.72 7.43 9.11
C VAL A 200 -1.50 7.53 8.20
N GLU A 201 -1.53 6.93 7.00
CA GLU A 201 -0.49 7.02 5.96
C GLU A 201 -1.14 7.44 4.62
N GLY A 202 -0.62 8.49 3.98
CA GLY A 202 -1.03 8.90 2.63
C GLY A 202 0.04 8.62 1.57
N ASP A 203 -0.37 8.39 0.31
CA ASP A 203 0.53 8.36 -0.86
C ASP A 203 0.33 9.62 -1.73
N PHE A 204 1.45 10.21 -2.13
CA PHE A 204 1.58 11.45 -2.90
C PHE A 204 2.37 11.21 -4.21
N SER A 205 2.45 9.95 -4.67
CA SER A 205 3.07 9.58 -5.94
C SER A 205 2.37 10.22 -7.14
N GLU A 206 3.08 10.25 -8.27
CA GLU A 206 2.57 10.77 -9.53
C GLU A 206 1.32 10.00 -10.01
N GLY A 207 0.38 10.73 -10.65
CA GLY A 207 -0.88 10.17 -11.14
C GLY A 207 -1.98 10.01 -10.07
N SER A 208 -1.70 10.27 -8.80
CA SER A 208 -2.70 10.27 -7.72
C SER A 208 -2.94 11.67 -7.15
N SER A 209 -4.21 12.07 -7.07
CA SER A 209 -4.66 12.95 -5.98
C SER A 209 -4.37 12.25 -4.64
N PHE A 210 -4.19 13.01 -3.56
CA PHE A 210 -3.89 12.45 -2.23
C PHE A 210 -4.76 11.23 -1.93
N SER A 211 -4.11 10.08 -1.71
CA SER A 211 -4.79 8.81 -1.43
C SER A 211 -4.46 8.33 -0.03
N LEU A 212 -5.49 7.98 0.74
CA LEU A 212 -5.31 7.32 2.03
C LEU A 212 -4.88 5.89 1.75
N THR A 213 -3.80 5.46 2.39
CA THR A 213 -3.34 4.07 2.27
C THR A 213 -3.80 3.28 3.48
N ASP A 214 -3.26 3.57 4.66
CA ASP A 214 -3.74 3.05 5.94
C ASP A 214 -4.35 4.20 6.76
N GLY A 215 -5.50 3.96 7.40
CA GLY A 215 -6.27 4.95 8.15
C GLY A 215 -7.21 4.26 9.12
N TYR A 216 -6.70 3.86 10.29
CA TYR A 216 -7.43 3.00 11.23
C TYR A 216 -7.11 3.32 12.71
N GLY A 217 -8.01 2.89 13.59
CA GLY A 217 -7.76 2.74 15.02
C GLY A 217 -7.79 1.25 15.44
N GLU A 218 -7.07 0.90 16.49
CA GLU A 218 -7.02 -0.45 17.05
C GLU A 218 -7.01 -0.42 18.59
N LEU A 219 -7.86 -1.25 19.21
CA LEU A 219 -7.78 -1.61 20.62
C LEU A 219 -6.85 -2.83 20.77
N ASN A 220 -5.69 -2.59 21.35
CA ASN A 220 -4.58 -3.52 21.53
C ASN A 220 -4.28 -3.74 23.03
N TYR A 221 -5.31 -4.13 23.80
CA TYR A 221 -5.15 -4.39 25.25
C TYR A 221 -4.69 -5.84 25.53
N TRP A 222 -5.25 -6.81 24.80
CA TRP A 222 -4.91 -8.22 24.92
C TRP A 222 -4.19 -8.72 23.66
N PRO A 223 -3.00 -9.32 23.76
CA PRO A 223 -2.34 -9.98 22.63
C PRO A 223 -3.22 -11.04 21.95
N GLU A 224 -4.11 -11.69 22.70
CA GLU A 224 -5.04 -12.73 22.29
C GLU A 224 -6.29 -12.18 21.59
N PHE A 225 -6.66 -10.92 21.82
CA PHE A 225 -7.87 -10.31 21.26
C PHE A 225 -7.72 -8.79 21.07
N ARG A 226 -7.56 -8.39 19.80
CA ARG A 226 -7.48 -7.00 19.36
C ARG A 226 -8.59 -6.69 18.37
N VAL A 227 -9.07 -5.45 18.38
CA VAL A 227 -10.15 -4.97 17.49
C VAL A 227 -9.63 -3.80 16.67
N ARG A 228 -9.66 -3.91 15.34
CA ARG A 228 -9.27 -2.84 14.39
C ARG A 228 -10.47 -2.36 13.59
N GLY A 229 -10.55 -1.05 13.34
CA GLY A 229 -11.56 -0.45 12.46
C GLY A 229 -11.02 0.73 11.65
N GLY A 230 -11.42 0.83 10.38
CA GLY A 230 -10.99 1.86 9.43
C GLY A 230 -10.52 1.27 8.11
N GLN A 231 -9.65 1.97 7.38
CA GLN A 231 -9.03 1.47 6.15
C GLN A 231 -7.68 0.82 6.44
N PHE A 232 -7.53 -0.46 6.11
CA PHE A 232 -6.30 -1.23 6.32
C PHE A 232 -6.22 -2.42 5.37
N LYS A 233 -5.15 -3.23 5.46
CA LYS A 233 -5.02 -4.44 4.63
C LYS A 233 -6.00 -5.52 5.07
N VAL A 234 -6.69 -6.12 4.11
CA VAL A 234 -7.49 -7.33 4.32
C VAL A 234 -6.54 -8.45 4.78
N PRO A 235 -6.92 -9.31 5.74
CA PRO A 235 -6.03 -10.36 6.27
C PRO A 235 -5.83 -11.52 5.28
N PHE A 236 -5.16 -11.28 4.16
CA PHE A 236 -4.92 -12.23 3.07
C PHE A 236 -3.51 -12.01 2.50
N SER A 237 -2.84 -13.08 2.07
CA SER A 237 -1.47 -13.08 1.51
C SER A 237 -0.34 -12.65 2.45
N PHE A 238 0.78 -13.39 2.44
CA PHE A 238 2.00 -12.97 3.11
C PHE A 238 2.63 -11.75 2.41
N GLU A 239 2.69 -11.78 1.08
CA GLU A 239 3.37 -10.74 0.31
C GLU A 239 2.58 -9.42 0.35
N GLU A 240 1.24 -9.46 0.27
CA GLU A 240 0.46 -8.25 0.46
C GLU A 240 0.51 -7.75 1.90
N LEU A 241 0.36 -8.59 2.94
CA LEU A 241 0.46 -8.14 4.33
C LEU A 241 1.84 -7.54 4.65
N THR A 242 2.91 -8.02 4.02
CA THR A 242 4.25 -7.41 4.10
C THR A 242 4.25 -5.94 3.63
N SER A 243 4.92 -5.07 4.39
CA SER A 243 5.06 -3.66 4.01
C SER A 243 5.92 -3.51 2.77
N SER A 244 5.54 -2.66 1.81
CA SER A 244 6.35 -2.38 0.61
C SER A 244 7.70 -1.69 0.87
N ARG A 245 8.03 -1.37 2.14
CA ARG A 245 9.41 -1.04 2.58
C ARG A 245 10.31 -2.29 2.58
N PHE A 246 9.75 -3.47 2.81
CA PHE A 246 10.45 -4.70 3.20
C PHE A 246 10.08 -5.91 2.31
N ILE A 247 9.47 -5.68 1.15
CA ILE A 247 9.38 -6.70 0.09
C ILE A 247 10.77 -6.90 -0.53
N ASP A 248 11.06 -8.11 -1.02
CA ASP A 248 12.39 -8.47 -1.52
C ASP A 248 12.61 -8.16 -3.01
N PHE A 249 11.52 -7.88 -3.73
CA PHE A 249 11.51 -7.55 -5.17
C PHE A 249 10.95 -6.14 -5.39
N VAL A 250 11.20 -5.56 -6.57
CA VAL A 250 10.77 -4.20 -6.92
C VAL A 250 9.25 -4.12 -7.02
N GLU A 251 8.57 -5.16 -7.49
CA GLU A 251 7.13 -5.36 -7.33
C GLU A 251 6.84 -6.71 -6.68
N ARG A 252 5.61 -6.85 -6.20
CA ARG A 252 5.09 -8.13 -5.70
C ARG A 252 4.89 -9.09 -6.86
N SER A 253 4.71 -10.37 -6.54
CA SER A 253 4.47 -11.42 -7.52
C SER A 253 3.26 -11.08 -8.40
N VAL A 254 3.25 -11.57 -9.65
CA VAL A 254 2.07 -11.49 -10.51
C VAL A 254 0.83 -12.06 -9.81
N VAL A 255 0.99 -13.09 -8.97
CA VAL A 255 -0.06 -13.69 -8.12
C VAL A 255 -0.80 -12.65 -7.25
N ASN A 256 -0.14 -11.55 -6.85
CA ASN A 256 -0.77 -10.48 -6.07
C ASN A 256 -1.86 -9.71 -6.85
N ASN A 257 -2.04 -9.96 -8.15
CA ASN A 257 -3.23 -9.51 -8.90
C ASN A 257 -4.53 -10.19 -8.40
N LEU A 258 -4.44 -11.38 -7.80
CA LEU A 258 -5.58 -12.13 -7.23
C LEU A 258 -5.93 -11.69 -5.80
N VAL A 259 -5.02 -11.00 -5.13
CA VAL A 259 -5.04 -10.74 -3.69
C VAL A 259 -5.83 -9.46 -3.35
N PRO A 260 -6.77 -9.50 -2.39
CA PRO A 260 -7.45 -8.30 -1.91
C PRO A 260 -6.45 -7.44 -1.10
N ALA A 261 -6.24 -6.20 -1.53
CA ALA A 261 -5.18 -5.36 -1.00
C ALA A 261 -5.56 -4.64 0.32
N ARG A 262 -6.27 -3.53 0.21
CA ARG A 262 -6.77 -2.73 1.33
C ARG A 262 -8.21 -2.37 1.11
N ASP A 263 -8.96 -2.29 2.20
CA ASP A 263 -10.35 -1.92 2.19
C ASP A 263 -10.75 -1.26 3.52
N VAL A 264 -11.91 -0.64 3.56
CA VAL A 264 -12.57 -0.15 4.77
C VAL A 264 -13.33 -1.30 5.42
N GLY A 265 -13.15 -1.48 6.73
CA GLY A 265 -13.82 -2.54 7.46
C GLY A 265 -13.52 -2.57 8.96
N ALA A 266 -13.87 -3.69 9.58
CA ALA A 266 -13.56 -4.00 10.97
C ALA A 266 -13.05 -5.45 11.09
N MET A 267 -12.08 -5.68 11.97
CA MET A 267 -11.42 -6.98 12.14
C MET A 267 -11.13 -7.27 13.61
N VAL A 268 -11.39 -8.50 14.04
CA VAL A 268 -10.83 -9.08 15.27
C VAL A 268 -9.62 -9.94 14.93
N HIS A 269 -8.53 -9.80 15.70
CA HIS A 269 -7.32 -10.60 15.49
C HIS A 269 -6.56 -10.80 16.79
N GLY A 270 -5.78 -11.87 16.85
CA GLY A 270 -5.08 -12.26 18.07
C GLY A 270 -3.93 -13.21 17.84
N SER A 271 -3.10 -13.36 18.86
CA SER A 271 -1.97 -14.27 18.92
C SER A 271 -2.15 -15.15 20.15
N LEU A 272 -2.33 -16.45 19.93
CA LEU A 272 -2.66 -17.47 20.91
C LEU A 272 -1.47 -18.42 21.12
N LEU A 273 -1.51 -19.22 22.20
CA LEU A 273 -0.50 -20.26 22.49
C LEU A 273 0.94 -19.69 22.52
N GLY A 274 1.16 -18.59 23.24
CA GLY A 274 2.45 -17.88 23.23
C GLY A 274 2.82 -17.26 21.87
N GLY A 275 1.84 -17.09 20.98
CA GLY A 275 1.98 -16.65 19.60
C GLY A 275 2.53 -17.71 18.64
N SER A 276 2.26 -18.98 18.91
CA SER A 276 2.45 -20.10 17.97
C SER A 276 1.28 -20.24 17.00
N LEU A 277 0.15 -19.59 17.29
CA LEU A 277 -1.04 -19.50 16.44
C LEU A 277 -1.50 -18.04 16.39
N ASP A 278 -1.63 -17.45 15.20
CA ASP A 278 -2.31 -16.17 15.01
C ASP A 278 -3.61 -16.38 14.23
N TYR A 279 -4.64 -15.61 14.56
CA TYR A 279 -5.92 -15.62 13.84
C TYR A 279 -6.36 -14.20 13.48
N SER A 280 -7.12 -14.09 12.39
CA SER A 280 -7.77 -12.85 11.95
C SER A 280 -9.12 -13.18 11.33
N ALA A 281 -10.15 -12.42 11.68
CA ALA A 281 -11.48 -12.48 11.06
C ALA A 281 -12.07 -11.07 10.96
N GLY A 282 -12.62 -10.69 9.81
CA GLY A 282 -13.15 -9.34 9.60
C GLY A 282 -14.20 -9.23 8.51
N ILE A 283 -14.86 -8.08 8.49
CA ILE A 283 -15.88 -7.67 7.52
C ILE A 283 -15.46 -6.35 6.88
N PHE A 284 -15.59 -6.26 5.55
CA PHE A 284 -15.08 -5.18 4.71
C PHE A 284 -16.12 -4.80 3.65
N ASN A 285 -15.97 -3.63 3.03
CA ASN A 285 -16.91 -3.14 2.02
C ASN A 285 -16.86 -3.92 0.68
N GLY A 286 -15.78 -4.65 0.39
CA GLY A 286 -15.57 -5.35 -0.89
C GLY A 286 -15.13 -4.42 -2.04
N THR A 287 -15.29 -3.11 -1.89
CA THR A 287 -14.96 -2.11 -2.92
C THR A 287 -13.50 -1.71 -2.98
N GLY A 288 -12.73 -1.97 -1.92
CA GLY A 288 -11.33 -1.59 -1.81
C GLY A 288 -11.07 -0.12 -1.42
N ALA A 289 -9.80 0.19 -1.16
CA ALA A 289 -9.35 1.45 -0.59
C ALA A 289 -9.69 2.70 -1.43
N ASN A 290 -10.13 3.76 -0.75
CA ASN A 290 -10.57 5.05 -1.31
C ASN A 290 -11.78 4.96 -2.26
N ALA A 291 -12.50 3.84 -2.30
CA ALA A 291 -13.78 3.73 -2.98
C ALA A 291 -14.93 4.01 -1.99
N SER A 292 -15.97 4.73 -2.46
CA SER A 292 -17.26 4.71 -1.78
C SER A 292 -17.93 3.37 -2.03
N ASP A 293 -18.46 2.78 -0.97
CA ASP A 293 -19.38 1.64 -1.10
C ASP A 293 -20.65 2.07 -1.86
N LYS A 294 -21.22 1.14 -2.63
CA LYS A 294 -22.37 1.33 -3.50
C LYS A 294 -23.44 0.24 -3.34
N ASN A 295 -23.21 -0.76 -2.50
CA ASN A 295 -24.16 -1.82 -2.22
C ASN A 295 -24.17 -2.17 -0.71
N ASP A 296 -25.13 -2.99 -0.30
CA ASP A 296 -25.22 -3.43 1.10
C ASP A 296 -24.43 -4.73 1.36
N SER A 297 -24.03 -5.48 0.32
CA SER A 297 -23.20 -6.69 0.38
C SER A 297 -21.81 -6.39 0.96
N LYS A 298 -21.17 -7.38 1.61
CA LYS A 298 -19.89 -7.18 2.31
C LYS A 298 -18.95 -8.36 2.10
N ASP A 299 -17.65 -8.07 2.00
CA ASP A 299 -16.59 -9.07 1.91
C ASP A 299 -16.19 -9.49 3.35
N TYR A 300 -16.33 -10.78 3.63
CA TYR A 300 -15.80 -11.42 4.83
C TYR A 300 -14.40 -11.95 4.55
N ALA A 301 -13.48 -11.80 5.50
CA ALA A 301 -12.11 -12.29 5.38
C ALA A 301 -11.66 -13.04 6.63
N GLY A 302 -10.94 -14.15 6.45
CA GLY A 302 -10.40 -14.97 7.52
C GLY A 302 -8.98 -15.47 7.22
N ARG A 303 -8.12 -15.53 8.24
CA ARG A 303 -6.77 -16.09 8.14
C ARG A 303 -6.32 -16.75 9.45
N LEU A 304 -5.64 -17.88 9.30
CA LEU A 304 -4.99 -18.62 10.39
C LEU A 304 -3.53 -18.83 10.03
N LEU A 305 -2.60 -18.40 10.89
CA LEU A 305 -1.16 -18.62 10.75
C LEU A 305 -0.65 -19.46 11.92
N VAL A 306 0.13 -20.50 11.62
CA VAL A 306 0.75 -21.40 12.59
C VAL A 306 2.28 -21.31 12.49
N ARG A 307 2.95 -21.35 13.64
CA ARG A 307 4.41 -21.40 13.79
C ARG A 307 4.78 -22.69 14.53
N PRO A 308 4.74 -23.86 13.85
CA PRO A 308 4.71 -25.16 14.52
C PRO A 308 5.96 -25.48 15.36
N PHE A 309 7.10 -24.86 15.05
CA PHE A 309 8.37 -25.06 15.75
C PHE A 309 8.73 -23.90 16.72
N LYS A 310 7.82 -22.96 16.96
CA LYS A 310 8.07 -21.84 17.88
C LYS A 310 8.21 -22.36 19.30
N GLY A 311 9.32 -22.02 19.95
CA GLY A 311 9.63 -22.48 21.31
C GLY A 311 10.20 -23.90 21.40
N LEU A 312 10.37 -24.61 20.28
CA LEU A 312 11.11 -25.87 20.22
C LEU A 312 12.60 -25.61 19.97
N ASP A 313 13.48 -26.45 20.51
CA ASP A 313 14.92 -26.37 20.29
C ASP A 313 15.33 -27.00 18.94
N VAL A 314 14.79 -26.43 17.86
CA VAL A 314 15.10 -26.79 16.47
C VAL A 314 15.42 -25.51 15.70
N PRO A 315 16.62 -24.92 15.85
CA PRO A 315 16.94 -23.58 15.33
C PRO A 315 16.68 -23.41 13.83
N LEU A 316 16.87 -24.48 13.04
CA LEU A 316 16.59 -24.51 11.62
C LEU A 316 15.11 -24.24 11.30
N LEU A 317 14.16 -24.60 12.17
CA LEU A 317 12.73 -24.55 11.87
C LEU A 317 11.94 -23.49 12.67
N GLN A 318 12.53 -22.89 13.71
CA GLN A 318 11.86 -21.92 14.62
C GLN A 318 11.16 -20.74 13.91
N LYS A 319 11.65 -20.33 12.72
CA LYS A 319 11.09 -19.24 11.92
C LYS A 319 10.15 -19.69 10.79
N LEU A 320 9.87 -20.98 10.66
CA LEU A 320 8.84 -21.47 9.74
C LEU A 320 7.48 -20.98 10.21
N HIS A 321 6.74 -20.33 9.31
CA HIS A 321 5.31 -20.14 9.46
C HIS A 321 4.55 -20.59 8.23
N ILE A 322 3.32 -21.04 8.48
CA ILE A 322 2.40 -21.58 7.50
C ILE A 322 1.07 -20.87 7.74
N ALA A 323 0.37 -20.41 6.71
CA ALA A 323 -0.96 -19.84 6.89
C ALA A 323 -1.93 -20.27 5.79
N GLY A 324 -3.22 -20.30 6.14
CA GLY A 324 -4.34 -20.36 5.19
C GLY A 324 -5.19 -19.12 5.32
N HIS A 325 -5.70 -18.60 4.21
CA HIS A 325 -6.50 -17.39 4.16
C HIS A 325 -7.63 -17.49 3.13
N MET A 326 -8.76 -16.80 3.38
CA MET A 326 -9.96 -16.82 2.54
C MET A 326 -10.67 -15.46 2.56
N THR A 327 -11.30 -15.08 1.44
CA THR A 327 -12.37 -14.06 1.40
C THR A 327 -13.61 -14.58 0.68
N TYR A 328 -14.77 -14.08 1.09
CA TYR A 328 -16.06 -14.33 0.44
C TYR A 328 -16.90 -13.04 0.45
N GLY A 329 -17.55 -12.69 -0.66
CA GLY A 329 -18.55 -11.62 -0.69
C GLY A 329 -19.35 -11.62 -1.99
N ASP A 330 -20.62 -11.26 -1.91
CA ASP A 330 -21.51 -11.05 -3.08
C ASP A 330 -21.21 -9.70 -3.76
N GLN A 331 -21.22 -9.68 -5.10
CA GLN A 331 -20.85 -8.52 -5.90
C GLN A 331 -21.98 -8.11 -6.85
N ASP A 332 -22.65 -6.98 -6.58
CA ASP A 332 -23.59 -6.38 -7.55
C ASP A 332 -22.84 -5.52 -8.59
N LYS A 333 -22.95 -5.91 -9.87
CA LYS A 333 -22.44 -5.17 -11.06
C LYS A 333 -20.97 -4.72 -10.94
N ALA A 334 -20.12 -5.64 -10.47
CA ALA A 334 -18.69 -5.41 -10.33
C ALA A 334 -17.93 -5.66 -11.65
N ASP A 335 -16.64 -5.33 -11.62
CA ASP A 335 -15.66 -5.78 -12.61
C ASP A 335 -14.76 -6.84 -11.95
N SER A 336 -14.40 -7.90 -12.69
CA SER A 336 -13.51 -8.99 -12.27
C SER A 336 -12.12 -8.49 -11.88
N LEU A 337 -11.32 -9.35 -11.26
CA LEU A 337 -9.86 -9.21 -11.22
C LEU A 337 -9.26 -9.18 -12.63
N ARG A 338 -7.98 -8.77 -12.72
CA ARG A 338 -7.24 -8.59 -13.99
C ARG A 338 -5.82 -9.15 -13.86
N GLY A 339 -5.26 -9.67 -14.94
CA GLY A 339 -3.88 -10.13 -15.00
C GLY A 339 -2.95 -9.04 -15.53
N ARG A 340 -1.94 -8.64 -14.74
CA ARG A 340 -0.89 -7.71 -15.19
C ARG A 340 0.52 -8.14 -14.78
N THR A 341 1.49 -7.97 -15.67
CA THR A 341 2.93 -8.13 -15.35
C THR A 341 3.48 -6.94 -14.54
N ASP A 342 4.76 -7.01 -14.14
CA ASP A 342 5.44 -5.96 -13.36
C ASP A 342 5.54 -4.63 -14.15
N ALA A 343 5.65 -4.69 -15.48
CA ALA A 343 5.56 -3.60 -16.45
C ALA A 343 4.16 -2.99 -16.59
N ARG A 344 3.15 -3.59 -15.96
CA ARG A 344 1.72 -3.25 -16.12
C ARG A 344 1.16 -3.59 -17.49
N PHE A 345 1.79 -4.47 -18.27
CA PHE A 345 1.14 -5.08 -19.42
C PHE A 345 -0.04 -5.94 -18.94
N GLU A 346 -1.23 -5.74 -19.51
CA GLU A 346 -2.45 -6.46 -19.16
C GLU A 346 -2.69 -7.64 -20.10
N PHE A 347 -2.40 -8.85 -19.61
CA PHE A 347 -2.61 -10.10 -20.34
C PHE A 347 -4.02 -10.68 -20.14
N PHE A 348 -4.71 -10.27 -19.07
CA PHE A 348 -6.12 -10.57 -18.85
C PHE A 348 -6.87 -9.30 -18.42
N PRO A 349 -7.78 -8.74 -19.24
CA PRO A 349 -8.53 -7.53 -18.93
C PRO A 349 -9.59 -7.79 -17.85
N ARG A 350 -10.22 -6.73 -17.32
CA ARG A 350 -11.40 -6.91 -16.47
C ARG A 350 -12.63 -7.21 -17.33
N VAL A 351 -13.48 -8.12 -16.88
CA VAL A 351 -14.83 -8.36 -17.42
C VAL A 351 -15.92 -8.12 -16.38
N PRO A 352 -17.17 -7.86 -16.78
CA PRO A 352 -18.27 -7.71 -15.83
C PRO A 352 -18.52 -8.99 -15.02
N THR A 353 -18.75 -8.83 -13.71
CA THR A 353 -19.08 -9.89 -12.75
C THR A 353 -20.32 -9.55 -11.92
N GLN A 354 -21.07 -10.56 -11.53
CA GLN A 354 -22.31 -10.45 -10.77
C GLN A 354 -22.57 -11.75 -10.01
N GLY A 355 -22.71 -11.68 -8.68
CA GLY A 355 -22.84 -12.85 -7.80
C GLY A 355 -21.61 -13.06 -6.91
N ASP A 356 -21.38 -14.30 -6.47
CA ASP A 356 -20.37 -14.62 -5.47
C ASP A 356 -18.94 -14.44 -5.97
N ARG A 357 -18.09 -13.92 -5.07
CA ARG A 357 -16.64 -13.77 -5.26
C ARG A 357 -15.92 -14.47 -4.11
N VAL A 358 -15.31 -15.61 -4.43
CA VAL A 358 -14.54 -16.43 -3.48
C VAL A 358 -13.06 -16.29 -3.79
N ARG A 359 -12.23 -16.14 -2.75
CA ARG A 359 -10.77 -16.26 -2.83
C ARG A 359 -10.27 -17.13 -1.71
N TYR A 360 -9.29 -17.98 -1.97
CA TYR A 360 -8.57 -18.70 -0.92
C TYR A 360 -7.12 -18.93 -1.32
N GLY A 361 -6.28 -19.14 -0.32
CA GLY A 361 -4.86 -19.36 -0.55
C GLY A 361 -4.14 -19.90 0.67
N PHE A 362 -2.89 -20.27 0.43
CA PHE A 362 -2.01 -20.92 1.38
C PHE A 362 -0.59 -20.41 1.19
N GLU A 363 0.11 -20.15 2.28
CA GLU A 363 1.46 -19.60 2.31
C GLU A 363 2.40 -20.43 3.20
N VAL A 364 3.64 -20.60 2.76
CA VAL A 364 4.75 -21.19 3.54
C VAL A 364 5.92 -20.23 3.49
N VAL A 365 6.41 -19.83 4.66
CA VAL A 365 7.43 -18.79 4.77
C VAL A 365 8.47 -19.21 5.80
N HIS A 366 9.74 -19.14 5.40
CA HIS A 366 10.86 -19.63 6.18
C HIS A 366 12.10 -18.75 6.02
N ALA A 367 12.93 -18.66 7.06
CA ALA A 367 14.25 -18.05 6.98
C ALA A 367 15.15 -18.65 8.03
N TYR A 368 16.42 -18.85 7.67
CA TYR A 368 17.44 -19.37 8.56
C TYR A 368 18.80 -18.77 8.21
N GLY A 369 19.48 -18.21 9.21
CA GLY A 369 20.69 -17.43 8.99
C GLY A 369 20.48 -16.34 7.93
N PRO A 370 21.27 -16.30 6.84
CA PRO A 370 21.14 -15.31 5.76
C PRO A 370 20.12 -15.67 4.68
N PHE A 371 19.45 -16.82 4.76
CA PHE A 371 18.55 -17.31 3.72
C PHE A 371 17.08 -17.02 4.04
N GLY A 372 16.31 -16.65 3.01
CA GLY A 372 14.84 -16.60 3.02
C GLY A 372 14.26 -17.53 1.95
N LEU A 373 13.13 -18.16 2.26
CA LEU A 373 12.33 -18.97 1.34
C LEU A 373 10.86 -18.67 1.57
N TYR A 374 10.11 -18.47 0.49
CA TYR A 374 8.71 -18.09 0.51
C TYR A 374 7.97 -18.85 -0.59
N GLY A 375 6.76 -19.30 -0.30
CA GLY A 375 5.83 -19.79 -1.31
C GLY A 375 4.41 -19.39 -0.96
N GLU A 376 3.62 -19.06 -1.97
CA GLU A 376 2.21 -18.73 -1.82
C GLU A 376 1.43 -19.28 -3.02
N TYR A 377 0.24 -19.83 -2.77
CA TYR A 377 -0.74 -20.23 -3.78
C TYR A 377 -2.04 -19.50 -3.50
N VAL A 378 -2.68 -18.95 -4.53
CA VAL A 378 -3.99 -18.27 -4.45
C VAL A 378 -4.87 -18.76 -5.60
N LYS A 379 -6.14 -19.07 -5.30
CA LYS A 379 -7.20 -19.26 -6.29
C LYS A 379 -8.40 -18.35 -5.98
N THR A 380 -9.02 -17.85 -7.04
CA THR A 380 -10.23 -17.02 -7.03
C THR A 380 -11.27 -17.59 -7.99
N ARG A 381 -12.54 -17.33 -7.68
CA ARG A 381 -13.69 -17.60 -8.55
C ARG A 381 -14.66 -16.43 -8.41
N GLU A 382 -15.16 -15.94 -9.54
CA GLU A 382 -16.04 -14.78 -9.62
C GLU A 382 -17.21 -15.07 -10.56
N GLU A 383 -18.42 -15.08 -10.01
CA GLU A 383 -19.64 -15.40 -10.75
C GLU A 383 -20.03 -14.31 -11.76
N ARG A 384 -20.75 -14.72 -12.82
CA ARG A 384 -21.19 -13.85 -13.91
C ARG A 384 -22.69 -14.04 -14.21
N ASN A 385 -23.46 -14.09 -13.12
CA ASN A 385 -24.89 -14.42 -13.11
C ASN A 385 -25.72 -13.36 -13.85
N GLY A 386 -26.60 -13.79 -14.75
CA GLY A 386 -27.51 -12.93 -15.52
C GLY A 386 -26.85 -11.93 -16.49
N LEU A 387 -25.54 -12.06 -16.79
CA LEU A 387 -24.80 -11.14 -17.66
C LEU A 387 -24.83 -11.53 -19.15
N GLY A 388 -25.38 -12.70 -19.48
CA GLY A 388 -25.48 -13.24 -20.83
C GLY A 388 -26.70 -12.80 -21.61
N THR A 389 -26.82 -13.30 -22.84
CA THR A 389 -27.90 -12.90 -23.76
C THR A 389 -29.26 -13.37 -23.23
N GLY A 390 -30.17 -12.42 -22.98
CA GLY A 390 -31.47 -12.72 -22.39
C GLY A 390 -31.44 -12.92 -20.87
N GLY A 391 -30.34 -12.56 -20.20
CA GLY A 391 -30.18 -12.74 -18.75
C GLY A 391 -29.80 -14.16 -18.33
N THR A 392 -29.15 -14.93 -19.22
CA THR A 392 -28.48 -16.18 -18.84
C THR A 392 -27.24 -15.88 -18.02
N ASP A 393 -26.78 -16.85 -17.24
CA ASP A 393 -25.47 -16.79 -16.61
C ASP A 393 -24.38 -16.95 -17.69
N LEU A 394 -23.21 -16.35 -17.45
CA LEU A 394 -21.99 -16.58 -18.23
C LEU A 394 -21.01 -17.39 -17.40
N ASP A 395 -20.05 -18.05 -18.04
CA ASP A 395 -19.00 -18.79 -17.33
C ASP A 395 -18.20 -17.87 -16.40
N ASP A 396 -18.00 -18.35 -15.18
CA ASP A 396 -17.26 -17.68 -14.12
C ASP A 396 -15.82 -17.35 -14.54
N VAL A 397 -15.28 -16.28 -13.96
CA VAL A 397 -13.84 -16.00 -14.05
C VAL A 397 -13.14 -16.72 -12.92
N GLU A 398 -12.35 -17.74 -13.26
CA GLU A 398 -11.41 -18.34 -12.33
C GLU A 398 -10.02 -17.73 -12.52
N GLY A 399 -9.36 -17.40 -11.41
CA GLY A 399 -7.95 -16.98 -11.39
C GLY A 399 -7.17 -17.92 -10.50
N ARG A 400 -6.00 -18.39 -10.93
CA ARG A 400 -5.13 -19.24 -10.11
C ARG A 400 -3.68 -18.83 -10.28
N GLY A 401 -2.91 -18.82 -9.21
CA GLY A 401 -1.50 -18.48 -9.31
C GLY A 401 -0.71 -18.92 -8.09
N TRP A 402 0.58 -19.14 -8.30
CA TRP A 402 1.51 -19.49 -7.24
C TRP A 402 2.87 -18.88 -7.50
N TYR A 403 3.67 -18.74 -6.44
CA TYR A 403 5.08 -18.41 -6.59
C TYR A 403 5.93 -19.14 -5.58
N VAL A 404 7.21 -19.33 -5.91
CA VAL A 404 8.28 -19.65 -4.97
C VAL A 404 9.38 -18.61 -5.14
N ALA A 405 9.80 -18.01 -4.02
CA ALA A 405 10.86 -17.02 -3.96
C ALA A 405 11.92 -17.40 -2.94
N SER A 406 13.18 -17.13 -3.24
CA SER A 406 14.31 -17.31 -2.33
C SER A 406 15.20 -16.06 -2.32
N THR A 407 15.82 -15.79 -1.16
CA THR A 407 16.85 -14.76 -1.04
C THR A 407 18.04 -15.23 -0.21
N TRP A 408 19.20 -14.60 -0.43
CA TRP A 408 20.43 -14.89 0.30
C TRP A 408 21.25 -13.62 0.53
N LEU A 409 21.40 -13.23 1.81
CA LEU A 409 22.31 -12.17 2.27
C LEU A 409 23.77 -12.64 2.20
N LEU A 410 24.46 -12.35 1.09
CA LEU A 410 25.85 -12.74 0.82
C LEU A 410 26.83 -12.20 1.88
N THR A 411 26.55 -11.03 2.45
CA THR A 411 27.33 -10.39 3.51
C THR A 411 27.06 -10.99 4.92
N GLY A 412 26.20 -12.00 4.98
CA GLY A 412 25.95 -12.84 6.15
C GLY A 412 25.13 -12.18 7.27
N GLU A 413 24.41 -11.10 6.98
CA GLU A 413 23.33 -10.59 7.83
C GLU A 413 22.25 -11.65 8.04
N GLU A 414 21.51 -11.54 9.13
CA GLU A 414 20.39 -12.41 9.43
C GLU A 414 19.14 -11.97 8.64
N LYS A 415 18.52 -12.91 7.92
CA LYS A 415 17.25 -12.68 7.24
C LYS A 415 16.10 -12.69 8.26
N VAL A 416 15.25 -11.67 8.17
CA VAL A 416 14.04 -11.52 8.98
C VAL A 416 12.90 -11.06 8.06
N HIS A 417 11.83 -11.84 8.02
CA HIS A 417 10.66 -11.57 7.18
C HIS A 417 10.00 -10.22 7.54
N GLY A 418 9.60 -9.47 6.52
CA GLY A 418 8.85 -8.22 6.69
C GLY A 418 9.62 -7.13 7.46
N LYS A 419 10.95 -7.19 7.52
CA LYS A 419 11.83 -6.17 8.10
C LYS A 419 13.08 -6.00 7.23
N ALA A 420 13.70 -4.83 7.27
CA ALA A 420 15.04 -4.67 6.72
C ALA A 420 16.05 -5.52 7.53
N PRO A 421 17.07 -6.12 6.89
CA PRO A 421 18.16 -6.77 7.60
C PRO A 421 18.93 -5.75 8.43
N LYS A 422 19.46 -6.19 9.57
CA LYS A 422 20.36 -5.37 10.40
C LYS A 422 21.74 -5.32 9.73
N VAL A 423 21.93 -4.36 8.82
CA VAL A 423 23.20 -4.09 8.13
C VAL A 423 24.32 -3.99 9.17
N LYS A 424 25.35 -4.85 9.09
CA LYS A 424 26.46 -4.88 10.06
C LYS A 424 27.31 -3.62 9.99
N ASN A 425 27.51 -3.11 8.78
CA ASN A 425 28.37 -1.97 8.47
C ASN A 425 27.70 -1.10 7.41
N ASN A 426 27.26 0.11 7.78
CA ASN A 426 26.73 1.08 6.81
C ASN A 426 27.76 1.37 5.71
N PHE A 427 27.27 1.62 4.50
CA PHE A 427 28.09 1.96 3.34
C PHE A 427 28.93 3.21 3.59
N ASP A 428 30.24 3.02 3.56
CA ASP A 428 31.28 4.03 3.65
C ASP A 428 32.54 3.45 2.97
N PRO A 429 32.69 3.64 1.65
CA PRO A 429 33.78 3.03 0.89
C PRO A 429 35.16 3.58 1.29
N ARG A 430 35.22 4.74 1.97
CA ARG A 430 36.48 5.30 2.50
C ARG A 430 37.07 4.46 3.64
N THR A 431 36.24 3.67 4.31
CA THR A 431 36.65 2.73 5.37
C THR A 431 36.45 1.28 4.96
N GLY A 432 36.29 1.00 3.64
CA GLY A 432 36.09 -0.34 3.10
C GLY A 432 34.74 -0.98 3.45
N ARG A 433 33.77 -0.20 3.97
CA ARG A 433 32.44 -0.70 4.35
C ARG A 433 31.48 -0.56 3.17
N TRP A 434 30.89 -1.67 2.73
CA TRP A 434 30.07 -1.71 1.52
C TRP A 434 28.57 -1.86 1.76
N GLY A 435 28.07 -1.83 3.00
CA GLY A 435 26.67 -2.17 3.27
C GLY A 435 26.43 -3.69 3.28
N ALA A 436 25.19 -4.11 3.09
CA ALA A 436 24.80 -5.52 2.95
C ALA A 436 24.28 -5.82 1.54
N LEU A 437 24.64 -6.98 0.98
CA LEU A 437 24.22 -7.42 -0.35
C LEU A 437 23.40 -8.70 -0.25
N GLU A 438 22.24 -8.71 -0.90
CA GLU A 438 21.32 -9.85 -0.97
C GLU A 438 21.03 -10.19 -2.43
N LEU A 439 21.11 -11.47 -2.79
CA LEU A 439 20.58 -11.99 -4.06
C LEU A 439 19.13 -12.45 -3.85
N ALA A 440 18.31 -12.34 -4.90
CA ALA A 440 16.91 -12.74 -4.87
C ALA A 440 16.50 -13.41 -6.19
N ALA A 441 15.72 -14.48 -6.12
CA ALA A 441 15.10 -15.14 -7.26
C ALA A 441 13.66 -15.55 -6.94
N ARG A 442 12.74 -15.41 -7.90
CA ARG A 442 11.33 -15.80 -7.78
C ARG A 442 10.86 -16.38 -9.10
N PHE A 443 10.24 -17.55 -9.06
CA PHE A 443 9.40 -18.05 -10.15
C PHE A 443 7.94 -17.93 -9.73
N ALA A 444 7.08 -17.48 -10.64
CA ALA A 444 5.66 -17.30 -10.39
C ALA A 444 4.85 -17.65 -11.64
N GLN A 445 3.67 -18.23 -11.44
CA GLN A 445 2.66 -18.49 -12.46
C GLN A 445 1.37 -17.77 -12.07
N LEU A 446 0.65 -17.22 -13.05
CA LEU A 446 -0.71 -16.72 -12.87
C LEU A 446 -1.54 -16.93 -14.14
N ASP A 447 -2.60 -17.74 -14.02
CA ASP A 447 -3.56 -18.03 -15.07
C ASP A 447 -4.93 -17.41 -14.74
N PHE A 448 -5.63 -16.94 -15.78
CA PHE A 448 -7.05 -16.64 -15.75
C PHE A 448 -7.79 -17.51 -16.76
N ILE A 449 -8.95 -18.03 -16.38
CA ILE A 449 -9.77 -18.94 -17.19
C ILE A 449 -11.20 -18.36 -17.27
N SER A 450 -11.72 -18.23 -18.49
CA SER A 450 -13.11 -17.90 -18.79
C SER A 450 -13.42 -18.27 -20.24
N ASP A 451 -14.42 -19.13 -20.46
CA ASP A 451 -14.75 -19.65 -21.81
C ASP A 451 -15.64 -18.70 -22.66
N ASP A 452 -16.12 -17.60 -22.08
CA ASP A 452 -16.97 -16.60 -22.74
C ASP A 452 -16.20 -15.56 -23.60
N PRO A 453 -16.73 -15.17 -24.79
CA PRO A 453 -16.09 -14.22 -25.71
C PRO A 453 -15.76 -12.82 -25.17
N LEU A 454 -16.37 -12.35 -24.07
CA LEU A 454 -16.04 -11.03 -23.51
C LEU A 454 -14.69 -11.02 -22.76
N ALA A 455 -14.14 -12.18 -22.39
CA ALA A 455 -12.92 -12.32 -21.59
C ALA A 455 -11.63 -12.61 -22.38
N SER A 456 -11.71 -12.72 -23.71
CA SER A 456 -10.79 -13.51 -24.55
C SER A 456 -10.95 -15.01 -24.25
N PRO A 457 -11.63 -15.77 -25.13
CA PRO A 457 -12.09 -17.12 -24.80
C PRO A 457 -10.92 -18.07 -24.49
N GLY A 458 -11.03 -18.74 -23.34
CA GLY A 458 -10.12 -19.78 -22.86
C GLY A 458 -9.20 -19.33 -21.72
N GLU A 459 -8.06 -20.02 -21.60
CA GLU A 459 -7.04 -19.76 -20.59
C GLU A 459 -6.02 -18.72 -21.08
N ASN A 460 -5.68 -17.76 -20.22
CA ASN A 460 -4.68 -16.74 -20.46
C ASN A 460 -3.78 -16.63 -19.21
N GLY A 461 -2.57 -17.17 -19.28
CA GLY A 461 -1.61 -17.12 -18.18
C GLY A 461 -0.31 -16.41 -18.51
N VAL A 462 0.47 -16.20 -17.45
CA VAL A 462 1.86 -15.75 -17.51
C VAL A 462 2.72 -16.49 -16.49
N ASP A 463 3.81 -17.09 -16.96
CA ASP A 463 4.94 -17.52 -16.15
C ASP A 463 5.97 -16.38 -16.07
N ALA A 464 6.52 -16.13 -14.89
CA ALA A 464 7.47 -15.04 -14.65
C ALA A 464 8.66 -15.51 -13.80
N LEU A 465 9.86 -15.44 -14.38
CA LEU A 465 11.13 -15.60 -13.68
C LEU A 465 11.73 -14.23 -13.36
N THR A 466 11.74 -13.86 -12.08
CA THR A 466 12.44 -12.68 -11.56
C THR A 466 13.79 -13.10 -10.97
N VAL A 467 14.88 -12.47 -11.41
CA VAL A 467 16.21 -12.57 -10.76
C VAL A 467 16.75 -11.19 -10.45
N GLY A 468 17.48 -11.04 -9.35
CA GLY A 468 17.94 -9.72 -8.94
C GLY A 468 18.78 -9.66 -7.68
N PHE A 469 19.04 -8.42 -7.23
CA PHE A 469 19.76 -8.14 -6.00
C PHE A 469 19.20 -6.93 -5.26
N ASN A 470 19.39 -6.93 -3.95
CA ASN A 470 19.16 -5.80 -3.05
C ASN A 470 20.47 -5.39 -2.40
N TRP A 471 20.83 -4.12 -2.52
CA TRP A 471 22.02 -3.54 -1.90
C TRP A 471 21.60 -2.53 -0.83
N TYR A 472 21.75 -2.93 0.43
CA TYR A 472 21.38 -2.15 1.61
C TYR A 472 22.56 -1.26 2.01
N LEU A 473 22.51 0.01 1.64
CA LEU A 473 23.54 0.99 2.00
C LEU A 473 23.46 1.36 3.50
N SER A 474 22.26 1.30 4.07
CA SER A 474 22.00 1.45 5.51
C SER A 474 20.67 0.75 5.86
N PRO A 475 20.28 0.69 7.15
CA PRO A 475 18.94 0.24 7.56
C PRO A 475 17.76 1.08 7.02
N ASN A 476 18.04 2.17 6.30
CA ASN A 476 17.09 3.16 5.79
C ASN A 476 17.18 3.42 4.28
N VAL A 477 18.22 2.91 3.61
CA VAL A 477 18.51 3.16 2.19
C VAL A 477 18.87 1.87 1.48
N ARG A 478 18.13 1.53 0.44
CA ARG A 478 18.29 0.31 -0.35
C ARG A 478 18.20 0.58 -1.84
N LEU A 479 19.19 0.10 -2.57
CA LEU A 479 19.12 -0.06 -4.02
C LEU A 479 18.59 -1.47 -4.34
N MET A 480 17.77 -1.59 -5.38
CA MET A 480 17.20 -2.85 -5.84
C MET A 480 17.32 -2.93 -7.36
N PHE A 481 17.60 -4.12 -7.89
CA PHE A 481 17.60 -4.40 -9.33
C PHE A 481 16.93 -5.75 -9.57
N ASN A 482 15.98 -5.82 -10.49
CA ASN A 482 15.36 -7.04 -10.97
C ASN A 482 15.37 -7.08 -12.51
N TYR A 483 15.73 -8.23 -13.06
CA TYR A 483 15.38 -8.64 -14.41
C TYR A 483 14.22 -9.63 -14.31
N VAL A 484 13.17 -9.42 -15.10
CA VAL A 484 12.01 -10.32 -15.19
C VAL A 484 11.94 -10.83 -16.63
N ASN A 485 11.80 -12.15 -16.79
CA ASN A 485 11.40 -12.76 -18.05
C ASN A 485 10.00 -13.34 -17.88
N ASN A 486 9.07 -12.93 -18.74
CA ASN A 486 7.72 -13.44 -18.82
C ASN A 486 7.59 -14.43 -19.99
N TRP A 487 6.77 -15.47 -19.83
CA TRP A 487 6.26 -16.34 -20.89
C TRP A 487 4.73 -16.30 -20.84
N TYR A 488 4.06 -16.15 -21.98
CA TYR A 488 2.61 -16.01 -22.10
C TYR A 488 2.00 -17.18 -22.86
N ASP A 489 0.90 -17.74 -22.37
CA ASP A 489 0.23 -18.89 -23.03
C ASP A 489 -0.53 -18.51 -24.31
N ASN A 490 -0.91 -17.23 -24.45
CA ASN A 490 -1.72 -16.74 -25.57
C ASN A 490 -0.98 -15.68 -26.40
N LYS A 491 -0.52 -16.07 -27.60
CA LYS A 491 0.12 -15.23 -28.64
C LYS A 491 -0.58 -13.91 -29.00
N LYS A 492 -1.86 -13.74 -28.66
CA LYS A 492 -2.63 -12.50 -28.90
C LYS A 492 -2.56 -11.53 -27.71
N MET A 493 -2.34 -12.06 -26.51
CA MET A 493 -2.32 -11.36 -25.22
C MET A 493 -0.90 -11.26 -24.67
N THR A 494 0.05 -10.88 -25.52
CA THR A 494 1.47 -10.73 -25.18
C THR A 494 1.94 -9.27 -25.29
N ALA A 495 2.96 -8.91 -24.50
CA ALA A 495 3.48 -7.53 -24.49
C ALA A 495 4.14 -7.16 -25.83
N VAL A 496 4.91 -8.08 -26.41
CA VAL A 496 5.58 -7.92 -27.70
C VAL A 496 4.78 -8.67 -28.77
N LYS A 497 4.28 -7.96 -29.79
CA LYS A 497 3.30 -8.50 -30.74
C LYS A 497 3.88 -9.68 -31.54
N GLY A 498 3.38 -10.89 -31.26
CA GLY A 498 3.75 -12.12 -31.97
C GLY A 498 4.89 -12.91 -31.32
N ASP A 499 5.47 -12.39 -30.23
CA ASP A 499 6.34 -13.13 -29.33
C ASP A 499 5.52 -13.68 -28.15
N GLU A 500 5.86 -14.88 -27.68
CA GLU A 500 5.32 -15.51 -26.46
C GLU A 500 6.11 -15.11 -25.22
N THR A 501 7.17 -14.33 -25.37
CA THR A 501 8.02 -13.87 -24.28
C THR A 501 8.05 -12.35 -24.19
N SER A 502 8.45 -11.85 -23.02
CA SER A 502 8.92 -10.47 -22.88
C SER A 502 9.90 -10.35 -21.73
N TRP A 503 10.85 -9.43 -21.82
CA TRP A 503 11.68 -9.05 -20.67
C TRP A 503 11.43 -7.64 -20.15
N GLU A 504 11.68 -7.48 -18.85
CA GLU A 504 11.54 -6.24 -18.11
C GLU A 504 12.73 -6.05 -17.18
N ILE A 505 13.20 -4.80 -17.03
CA ILE A 505 14.24 -4.43 -16.08
C ILE A 505 13.67 -3.36 -15.14
N LEU A 506 13.65 -3.65 -13.85
CA LEU A 506 13.17 -2.76 -12.81
C LEU A 506 14.31 -2.46 -11.83
N SER A 507 14.66 -1.19 -11.68
CA SER A 507 15.60 -0.70 -10.67
C SER A 507 14.88 0.24 -9.71
N ARG A 508 15.28 0.25 -8.43
CA ARG A 508 14.71 1.17 -7.42
C ARG A 508 15.78 1.70 -6.47
N LEU A 509 15.73 3.00 -6.19
CA LEU A 509 16.23 3.58 -4.95
C LEU A 509 15.06 3.72 -3.96
N ALA A 510 15.13 2.99 -2.85
CA ALA A 510 14.19 3.07 -1.75
C ALA A 510 14.86 3.77 -0.56
N VAL A 511 14.21 4.82 -0.05
CA VAL A 511 14.60 5.53 1.17
C VAL A 511 13.41 5.56 2.11
N TRP A 512 13.61 5.27 3.39
CA TRP A 512 12.56 5.38 4.40
C TRP A 512 13.07 5.92 5.72
N PHE A 513 12.13 6.43 6.50
CA PHE A 513 12.28 6.81 7.90
C PHE A 513 11.01 6.43 8.67
#